data_AF-A0A9D6PW13-F1
#
_entry.id   AF-A0A9D6PW13-F1
#
_cell.length_a   1.000
_cell.length_b   1.000
_cell.length_c   1.000
_cell.angle_alpha   90.00
_cell.angle_beta   90.00
_cell.angle_gamma   90.00
#
_symmetry.space_group_name_H-M   'P 1'
#
loop_
_entity.id
_entity.type
_entity.pdbx_description
1 polymer ?
#
loop_
_entity_poly.entity_id
_entity_poly.type
_entity_poly.pdbx_seq_one_letter_code
_entity_poly.pdbx_strand_id
1 'polypeptide(L)'
;MSKSFGGVLKAIRVLFASLFFIGGIHPAYSQVDFQVSSPLQQKLNLESYQGFLLLQNLEETWNSNYAIICSFEGNAVESQTLLNAQNFDAAKSLIDQNLTVHPYKSVEIRELILPLRNGKKTSLFWIGHRAYANLEEAEKAIDTALSQGIRPQDIQGPTEIESSQTGQISSKEEYISSTSPQELTYQTPQETSISPSSSKEKGQESIQPPKKKNLYPFHLDEKIKEVSIPGTRVEPEQERFDFQNFGEFSWRRTNFDFPRPDDTNYFEDIVGFISTRVIMKGLQFYEAGPYLSPYVEGTFSISTRSDAFENKLVTVGGVEYRLLEGLEFLKQNHWFEWVQRFRFYGQYMDLYSLRKERETGPPSYDWRVGVDLYKDWGWDQPFDEQDRNHLCDYLWAELFWDSKWEKTDFNRDDYDSFTITEVTQVGLKFPWVGKIPPLMPYVRLEFTESQRDFFFQNRVVLFGGIRYMPFHTKQFKSYEWLYGLKLYAEAGQVESYFKDEPPDDRPDWDFRVGIKIDINRF
;
A
#
# COMPACT_ATOMS: atom_id res chain seq x y z
N MET A 1 12.21 43.22 -6.45
CA MET A 1 11.96 41.97 -5.67
C MET A 1 12.46 40.68 -6.37
N SER A 2 13.27 40.74 -7.43
CA SER A 2 13.70 39.52 -8.18
C SER A 2 15.03 38.91 -7.73
N LYS A 3 15.77 39.51 -6.80
CA LYS A 3 17.10 39.03 -6.39
C LYS A 3 17.12 38.15 -5.14
N SER A 4 16.05 38.08 -4.34
CA SER A 4 16.03 37.24 -3.12
C SER A 4 15.47 35.82 -3.34
N PHE A 5 14.77 35.56 -4.45
CA PHE A 5 14.19 34.24 -4.73
C PHE A 5 15.23 33.20 -5.21
N GLY A 6 16.28 33.64 -5.91
CA GLY A 6 17.35 32.75 -6.39
C GLY A 6 18.21 32.13 -5.29
N GLY A 7 18.25 32.74 -4.09
CA GLY A 7 18.94 32.19 -2.93
C GLY A 7 18.20 31.00 -2.30
N VAL A 8 16.87 31.07 -2.26
CA VAL A 8 16.01 29.99 -1.73
C VAL A 8 16.03 28.77 -2.65
N LEU A 9 15.98 28.97 -3.97
CA LEU A 9 16.07 27.87 -4.94
C LEU A 9 17.43 27.17 -4.93
N LYS A 10 18.53 27.93 -4.71
CA LYS A 10 19.86 27.34 -4.51
C LYS A 10 19.97 26.56 -3.20
N ALA A 11 19.36 27.06 -2.12
CA ALA A 11 19.32 26.36 -0.85
C ALA A 11 18.51 25.05 -0.94
N ILE A 12 17.39 25.03 -1.67
CA ILE A 12 16.59 23.82 -1.96
C ILE A 12 17.39 22.83 -2.82
N ARG A 13 18.09 23.30 -3.87
CA ARG A 13 18.98 22.44 -4.68
C ARG A 13 20.13 21.82 -3.87
N VAL A 14 20.72 22.59 -2.95
CA VAL A 14 21.77 22.08 -2.05
C VAL A 14 21.19 21.10 -1.03
N LEU A 15 19.99 21.35 -0.48
CA LEU A 15 19.32 20.40 0.43
C LEU A 15 19.01 19.06 -0.28
N PHE A 16 18.50 19.11 -1.51
CA PHE A 16 18.23 17.91 -2.31
C PHE A 16 19.52 17.16 -2.68
N ALA A 17 20.60 17.84 -3.06
CA ALA A 17 21.88 17.18 -3.34
C ALA A 17 22.54 16.59 -2.07
N SER A 18 22.34 17.22 -0.91
CA SER A 18 22.88 16.76 0.39
C SER A 18 22.14 15.54 0.95
N LEU A 19 20.83 15.44 0.68
CA LEU A 19 20.01 14.26 1.01
C LEU A 19 20.44 13.01 0.22
N PHE A 20 21.12 13.17 -0.92
CA PHE A 20 21.61 12.05 -1.74
C PHE A 20 23.09 11.69 -1.53
N PHE A 21 23.89 12.51 -0.84
CA PHE A 21 25.36 12.31 -0.75
C PHE A 21 25.94 12.19 0.67
N ILE A 22 25.17 12.40 1.74
CA ILE A 22 25.64 12.15 3.11
C ILE A 22 25.26 10.72 3.52
N GLY A 23 25.91 9.76 2.88
CA GLY A 23 25.90 8.34 3.24
C GLY A 23 27.31 7.84 3.58
N GLY A 24 28.12 8.68 4.23
CA GLY A 24 29.40 8.27 4.83
C GLY A 24 29.17 7.66 6.20
N ILE A 25 28.69 6.41 6.23
CA ILE A 25 28.31 5.68 7.44
C ILE A 25 29.57 5.06 8.07
N HIS A 26 30.00 5.59 9.21
CA HIS A 26 30.61 4.77 10.26
C HIS A 26 29.62 3.63 10.55
N PRO A 27 30.01 2.34 10.64
CA PRO A 27 29.08 1.25 10.90
C PRO A 27 28.54 1.38 12.34
N ALA A 28 27.57 2.26 12.52
CA ALA A 28 26.63 2.19 13.60
C ALA A 28 25.75 0.98 13.28
N TYR A 29 25.86 -0.06 14.10
CA TYR A 29 24.85 -1.11 14.13
C TYR A 29 23.54 -0.41 14.47
N SER A 30 22.71 -0.18 13.45
CA SER A 30 21.39 0.40 13.63
C SER A 30 20.58 -0.62 14.42
N GLN A 31 20.13 -0.25 15.62
CA GLN A 31 19.11 -1.03 16.33
C GLN A 31 17.91 -1.15 15.39
N VAL A 32 17.66 -2.36 14.89
CA VAL A 32 16.51 -2.65 14.05
C VAL A 32 15.32 -2.82 14.99
N ASP A 33 14.46 -1.80 15.04
CA ASP A 33 13.15 -1.90 15.68
C ASP A 33 12.22 -2.72 14.80
N PHE A 34 11.55 -3.70 15.43
CA PHE A 34 10.70 -4.65 14.72
C PHE A 34 9.35 -4.02 14.42
N GLN A 35 8.96 -4.05 13.16
CA GLN A 35 7.59 -3.71 12.75
C GLN A 35 6.80 -5.01 12.53
N VAL A 36 5.98 -5.36 13.51
CA VAL A 36 4.92 -6.35 13.32
C VAL A 36 3.72 -5.64 12.67
N SER A 37 2.98 -6.31 11.77
CA SER A 37 1.80 -5.70 11.16
C SER A 37 0.79 -5.25 12.24
N SER A 38 0.20 -4.05 12.08
CA SER A 38 -0.74 -3.49 13.05
C SER A 38 -1.88 -4.44 13.45
N PRO A 39 -2.47 -5.25 12.54
CA PRO A 39 -3.50 -6.22 12.90
C PRO A 39 -2.99 -7.32 13.85
N LEU A 40 -1.76 -7.80 13.66
CA LEU A 40 -1.19 -8.83 14.53
C LEU A 40 -0.79 -8.25 15.88
N GLN A 41 -0.27 -7.03 15.91
CA GLN A 41 0.00 -6.29 17.15
C GLN A 41 -1.26 -6.11 18.00
N GLN A 42 -2.37 -5.70 17.39
CA GLN A 42 -3.65 -5.52 18.09
C GLN A 42 -4.24 -6.85 18.55
N LYS A 43 -4.19 -7.89 17.69
CA LYS A 43 -4.78 -9.19 17.99
C LYS A 43 -4.07 -9.91 19.13
N LEU A 44 -2.74 -9.80 19.19
CA LEU A 44 -1.92 -10.46 20.20
C LEU A 44 -1.53 -9.52 21.35
N ASN A 45 -1.91 -8.24 21.30
CA ASN A 45 -1.52 -7.23 22.28
C ASN A 45 0.01 -7.20 22.51
N LEU A 46 0.73 -6.91 21.41
CA LEU A 46 2.19 -6.94 21.39
C LEU A 46 2.79 -5.57 21.67
N GLU A 47 3.81 -5.55 22.52
CA GLU A 47 4.68 -4.40 22.76
C GLU A 47 6.12 -4.75 22.33
N SER A 48 6.85 -3.81 21.72
CA SER A 48 8.26 -4.02 21.34
C SER A 48 9.21 -3.35 22.34
N TYR A 49 10.32 -4.02 22.67
CA TYR A 49 11.37 -3.44 23.51
C TYR A 49 12.74 -4.06 23.22
N GLN A 50 13.74 -3.24 22.88
CA GLN A 50 15.11 -3.67 22.52
C GLN A 50 15.11 -4.82 21.49
N GLY A 51 14.15 -4.73 20.58
CA GLY A 51 13.84 -5.69 19.53
C GLY A 51 13.41 -7.10 19.99
N PHE A 52 12.90 -7.23 21.22
CA PHE A 52 12.02 -8.33 21.59
C PHE A 52 10.56 -7.95 21.33
N LEU A 53 9.72 -8.93 21.03
CA LEU A 53 8.26 -8.80 20.99
C LEU A 53 7.69 -9.38 22.27
N LEU A 54 7.01 -8.54 23.04
CA LEU A 54 6.40 -8.89 24.31
C LEU A 54 4.90 -9.11 24.12
N LEU A 55 4.43 -10.29 24.49
CA LEU A 55 3.03 -10.66 24.53
C LEU A 55 2.46 -10.28 25.89
N GLN A 56 1.49 -9.35 25.92
CA GLN A 56 0.75 -9.00 27.13
C GLN A 56 -0.46 -9.92 27.32
N ASN A 57 -0.88 -10.11 28.58
CA ASN A 57 -2.17 -10.71 28.94
C ASN A 57 -2.23 -12.24 28.75
N LEU A 58 -1.19 -12.92 29.23
CA LEU A 58 -1.31 -14.34 29.55
C LEU A 58 -2.36 -14.49 30.67
N GLU A 59 -3.28 -15.45 30.55
CA GLU A 59 -4.18 -15.84 31.66
C GLU A 59 -3.36 -15.86 32.95
N GLU A 60 -3.79 -15.13 33.99
CA GLU A 60 -3.02 -14.79 35.20
C GLU A 60 -2.36 -16.02 35.83
N THR A 61 -1.20 -16.36 35.31
CA THR A 61 -0.48 -17.56 35.68
C THR A 61 0.89 -17.12 36.15
N TRP A 62 1.14 -17.39 37.43
CA TRP A 62 2.47 -17.26 38.03
C TRP A 62 3.02 -15.84 38.11
N ASN A 63 2.15 -14.87 38.43
CA ASN A 63 2.55 -13.50 38.77
C ASN A 63 3.30 -12.78 37.63
N SER A 64 2.99 -13.14 36.39
CA SER A 64 3.54 -12.53 35.17
C SER A 64 2.41 -12.24 34.20
N ASN A 65 2.46 -11.05 33.61
CA ASN A 65 1.52 -10.60 32.57
C ASN A 65 2.20 -10.51 31.20
N TYR A 66 3.49 -10.88 31.12
CA TYR A 66 4.32 -10.69 29.94
C TYR A 66 5.11 -11.96 29.59
N ALA A 67 5.17 -12.26 28.29
CA ALA A 67 6.08 -13.25 27.71
C ALA A 67 6.83 -12.67 26.53
N ILE A 68 8.01 -13.22 26.23
CA ILE A 68 8.76 -12.93 25.01
C ILE A 68 8.39 -13.95 23.95
N ILE A 69 8.13 -13.51 22.72
CA ILE A 69 7.93 -14.43 21.60
C ILE A 69 9.25 -15.13 21.24
N CYS A 70 9.20 -16.45 21.11
CA CYS A 70 10.32 -17.31 20.77
C CYS A 70 10.29 -17.80 19.32
N SER A 71 9.11 -17.93 18.72
CA SER A 71 8.96 -18.31 17.31
C SER A 71 7.52 -18.09 16.83
N PHE A 72 7.36 -17.93 15.53
CA PHE A 72 6.07 -18.08 14.85
C PHE A 72 6.15 -19.35 13.99
N GLU A 73 5.54 -20.45 14.43
CA GLU A 73 5.49 -21.71 13.67
C GLU A 73 4.06 -21.97 13.19
N GLY A 74 3.80 -21.57 11.94
CA GLY A 74 2.47 -21.64 11.34
C GLY A 74 1.45 -20.85 12.17
N ASN A 75 0.38 -21.52 12.59
CA ASN A 75 -0.69 -20.93 13.39
C ASN A 75 -0.36 -20.84 14.90
N ALA A 76 0.83 -21.24 15.35
CA ALA A 76 1.19 -21.24 16.76
C ALA A 76 2.24 -20.16 17.07
N VAL A 77 2.03 -19.44 18.18
CA VAL A 77 3.03 -18.54 18.75
C VAL A 77 3.70 -19.27 19.90
N GLU A 78 4.99 -19.54 19.76
CA GLU A 78 5.80 -20.01 20.88
C GLU A 78 6.27 -18.79 21.68
N SER A 79 6.12 -18.84 22.99
CA SER A 79 6.53 -17.74 23.87
C SER A 79 7.10 -18.26 25.18
N GLN A 80 7.98 -17.45 25.77
CA GLN A 80 8.62 -17.71 27.05
C GLN A 80 8.17 -16.67 28.07
N THR A 81 7.46 -17.12 29.11
CA THR A 81 6.98 -16.23 30.20
C THR A 81 8.14 -15.57 30.94
N LEU A 82 8.03 -14.26 31.16
CA LEU A 82 8.95 -13.48 31.97
C LEU A 82 8.51 -13.51 33.43
N LEU A 83 9.12 -14.37 34.25
CA LEU A 83 8.72 -14.50 35.66
C LEU A 83 8.83 -13.17 36.41
N ASN A 84 7.78 -12.81 37.16
CA ASN A 84 7.62 -11.56 37.91
C ASN A 84 7.48 -10.28 37.06
N ALA A 85 7.25 -10.39 35.74
CA ALA A 85 6.93 -9.25 34.88
C ALA A 85 5.43 -8.92 34.93
N GLN A 86 4.98 -8.28 36.01
CA GLN A 86 3.55 -7.91 36.17
C GLN A 86 3.11 -6.75 35.27
N ASN A 87 4.05 -5.91 34.83
CA ASN A 87 3.80 -4.74 33.99
C ASN A 87 4.97 -4.55 33.00
N PHE A 88 4.79 -3.67 32.02
CA PHE A 88 5.79 -3.42 30.98
C PHE A 88 7.14 -2.98 31.56
N ASP A 89 7.14 -2.12 32.59
CA ASP A 89 8.38 -1.62 33.20
C ASP A 89 9.16 -2.74 33.92
N ALA A 90 8.46 -3.67 34.57
CA ALA A 90 9.08 -4.86 35.16
C ALA A 90 9.66 -5.77 34.08
N ALA A 91 8.98 -5.93 32.94
CA ALA A 91 9.51 -6.67 31.79
C ALA A 91 10.78 -6.01 31.22
N LYS A 92 10.77 -4.68 31.02
CA LYS A 92 11.95 -3.92 30.58
C LYS A 92 13.12 -4.08 31.52
N SER A 93 12.87 -3.91 32.82
CA SER A 93 13.92 -4.04 33.84
C SER A 93 14.52 -5.45 33.86
N LEU A 94 13.72 -6.49 33.60
CA LEU A 94 14.24 -7.86 33.49
C LEU A 94 15.11 -8.05 32.25
N ILE A 95 14.69 -7.48 31.10
CA ILE A 95 15.45 -7.53 29.85
C ILE A 95 16.77 -6.78 30.01
N ASP A 96 16.74 -5.53 30.48
CA ASP A 96 17.92 -4.69 30.66
C ASP A 96 18.99 -5.32 31.56
N GLN A 97 18.57 -6.04 32.60
CA GLN A 97 19.48 -6.67 33.56
C GLN A 97 20.12 -7.95 33.05
N ASN A 98 19.52 -8.62 32.06
CA ASN A 98 19.92 -9.96 31.64
C ASN A 98 20.29 -10.06 30.14
N LEU A 99 20.18 -8.97 29.39
CA LEU A 99 20.50 -8.93 27.95
C LEU A 99 22.00 -8.79 27.72
N THR A 100 22.55 -9.66 26.87
CA THR A 100 23.89 -9.54 26.29
C THR A 100 23.78 -9.63 24.77
N VAL A 101 24.47 -8.77 24.03
CA VAL A 101 24.42 -8.75 22.56
C VAL A 101 25.74 -9.27 21.98
N HIS A 102 25.64 -10.27 21.10
CA HIS A 102 26.76 -10.89 20.40
C HIS A 102 26.70 -10.53 18.92
N PRO A 103 27.64 -9.72 18.40
CA PRO A 103 27.68 -9.41 16.97
C PRO A 103 28.27 -10.58 16.17
N TYR A 104 27.56 -11.05 15.13
CA TYR A 104 28.01 -12.13 14.25
C TYR A 104 27.66 -11.84 12.78
N LYS A 105 28.67 -11.70 11.91
CA LYS A 105 28.50 -11.43 10.45
C LYS A 105 27.52 -10.28 10.12
N SER A 106 27.59 -9.21 10.90
CA SER A 106 26.70 -8.03 10.81
C SER A 106 25.24 -8.30 11.23
N VAL A 107 24.99 -9.42 11.89
CA VAL A 107 23.73 -9.76 12.54
C VAL A 107 23.91 -9.68 14.06
N GLU A 108 22.99 -9.05 14.78
CA GLU A 108 22.97 -9.06 16.24
C GLU A 108 22.30 -10.34 16.76
N ILE A 109 23.00 -11.11 17.59
CA ILE A 109 22.42 -12.22 18.36
C ILE A 109 22.20 -11.74 19.79
N ARG A 110 20.96 -11.76 20.27
CA ARG A 110 20.61 -11.28 21.61
C ARG A 110 20.49 -12.45 22.59
N GLU A 111 21.43 -12.58 23.50
CA GLU A 111 21.37 -13.54 24.59
C GLU A 111 20.57 -12.96 25.76
N LEU A 112 19.56 -13.70 26.22
CA LEU A 112 18.78 -13.31 27.39
C LEU A 112 18.75 -14.44 28.41
N ILE A 113 19.28 -14.16 29.61
CA ILE A 113 19.31 -15.11 30.71
C ILE A 113 17.99 -15.02 31.49
N LEU A 114 17.17 -16.07 31.40
CA LEU A 114 15.84 -16.10 32.00
C LEU A 114 15.76 -17.07 33.19
N PRO A 115 15.15 -16.67 34.32
CA PRO A 115 14.85 -17.60 35.39
C PRO A 115 13.72 -18.54 34.96
N LEU A 116 13.94 -19.84 35.14
CA LEU A 116 12.93 -20.89 35.01
C LEU A 116 12.15 -21.05 36.32
N ARG A 117 10.99 -21.69 36.24
CA ARG A 117 10.11 -21.95 37.39
C ARG A 117 10.79 -22.70 38.54
N ASN A 118 11.77 -23.54 38.23
CA ASN A 118 12.54 -24.30 39.22
C ASN A 118 13.69 -23.51 39.86
N GLY A 119 13.78 -22.19 39.59
CA GLY A 119 14.85 -21.33 40.07
C GLY A 119 16.18 -21.46 39.33
N LYS A 120 16.30 -22.40 38.36
CA LYS A 120 17.47 -22.44 37.46
C LYS A 120 17.38 -21.30 36.47
N LYS A 121 18.53 -20.79 36.03
CA LYS A 121 18.60 -19.85 34.91
C LYS A 121 18.86 -20.63 33.62
N THR A 122 18.16 -20.28 32.56
CA THR A 122 18.46 -20.74 31.20
C THR A 122 18.90 -19.55 30.36
N SER A 123 19.81 -19.78 29.43
CA SER A 123 20.15 -18.79 28.42
C SER A 123 19.49 -19.18 27.12
N LEU A 124 18.94 -18.19 26.41
CA LEU A 124 18.33 -18.34 25.09
C LEU A 124 18.88 -17.23 24.20
N PHE A 125 19.03 -17.52 22.90
CA PHE A 125 19.69 -16.65 21.94
C PHE A 125 18.70 -16.26 20.84
N TRP A 126 18.41 -14.97 20.69
CA TRP A 126 17.47 -14.47 19.70
C TRP A 126 18.18 -13.93 18.45
N ILE A 127 17.66 -14.33 17.29
CA ILE A 127 17.90 -13.67 16.00
C ILE A 127 16.54 -13.26 15.48
N GLY A 128 16.30 -11.97 15.35
CA GLY A 128 14.96 -11.50 15.07
C GLY A 128 14.00 -11.84 16.22
N HIS A 129 12.88 -12.48 15.87
CA HIS A 129 11.90 -13.00 16.83
C HIS A 129 12.13 -14.48 17.19
N ARG A 130 13.17 -15.13 16.63
CA ARG A 130 13.40 -16.56 16.80
C ARG A 130 14.45 -16.83 17.88
N ALA A 131 14.09 -17.63 18.88
CA ALA A 131 14.98 -18.09 19.93
C ALA A 131 15.68 -19.40 19.54
N TYR A 132 16.93 -19.54 19.99
CA TYR A 132 17.79 -20.70 19.82
C TYR A 132 18.33 -21.14 21.19
N ALA A 133 18.60 -22.42 21.36
CA ALA A 133 18.98 -22.98 22.65
C ALA A 133 20.42 -22.63 23.06
N ASN A 134 21.29 -22.33 22.08
CA ASN A 134 22.69 -21.99 22.28
C ASN A 134 23.21 -21.08 21.15
N LEU A 135 24.37 -20.45 21.38
CA LEU A 135 24.99 -19.53 20.43
C LEU A 135 25.37 -20.22 19.10
N GLU A 136 25.85 -21.47 19.16
CA GLU A 136 26.27 -22.22 17.97
C GLU A 136 25.10 -22.47 17.00
N GLU A 137 23.91 -22.79 17.53
CA GLU A 137 22.69 -22.93 16.72
C GLU A 137 22.26 -21.61 16.07
N ALA A 138 22.36 -20.49 16.80
CA ALA A 138 22.06 -19.17 16.28
C ALA A 138 23.02 -18.78 15.14
N GLU A 139 24.33 -18.95 15.35
CA GLU A 139 25.36 -18.70 14.32
C GLU A 139 25.14 -19.57 13.07
N LYS A 140 24.83 -20.86 13.26
CA LYS A 140 24.52 -21.79 12.16
C LYS A 140 23.27 -21.37 11.38
N ALA A 141 22.26 -20.82 12.06
CA ALA A 141 21.06 -20.31 11.40
C ALA A 141 21.38 -19.08 10.53
N ILE A 142 22.21 -18.15 11.01
CA ILE A 142 22.70 -17.00 10.22
C ILE A 142 23.46 -17.50 8.99
N ASP A 143 24.36 -18.46 9.17
CA ASP A 143 25.15 -19.02 8.07
C ASP A 143 24.29 -19.68 7.01
N THR A 144 23.25 -20.41 7.45
CA THR A 144 22.28 -21.01 6.55
C THR A 144 21.53 -19.95 5.75
N ALA A 145 21.04 -18.88 6.40
CA ALA A 145 20.33 -17.79 5.74
C ALA A 145 21.23 -17.03 4.74
N LEU A 146 22.47 -16.72 5.12
CA LEU A 146 23.44 -16.08 4.24
C LEU A 146 23.78 -16.96 3.02
N SER A 147 23.88 -18.28 3.21
CA SER A 147 24.11 -19.23 2.11
C SER A 147 22.94 -19.31 1.11
N GLN A 148 21.73 -18.96 1.57
CA GLN A 148 20.53 -18.85 0.73
C GLN A 148 20.41 -17.48 0.03
N GLY A 149 21.39 -16.58 0.22
CA GLY A 149 21.40 -15.26 -0.39
C GLY A 149 20.58 -14.20 0.35
N ILE A 150 20.10 -14.50 1.56
CA ILE A 150 19.42 -13.52 2.41
C ILE A 150 20.45 -12.51 2.90
N ARG A 151 20.16 -11.20 2.78
CA ARG A 151 21.09 -10.15 3.23
C ARG A 151 21.08 -10.08 4.76
N PRO A 152 22.20 -9.72 5.43
CA PRO A 152 22.26 -9.63 6.89
C PRO A 152 21.14 -8.79 7.55
N GLN A 153 20.77 -7.68 6.90
CA GLN A 153 19.67 -6.81 7.34
C GLN A 153 18.28 -7.48 7.26
N ASP A 154 18.12 -8.44 6.34
CA ASP A 154 16.88 -9.20 6.13
C ASP A 154 16.83 -10.46 7.06
N ILE A 155 17.92 -10.79 7.77
CA ILE A 155 17.96 -11.91 8.75
C ILE A 155 17.43 -11.45 10.12
N GLN A 156 17.60 -10.18 10.45
CA GLN A 156 17.18 -9.61 11.74
C GLN A 156 15.67 -9.36 11.84
N GLY A 157 14.88 -9.57 10.79
CA GLY A 157 13.43 -9.39 10.81
C GLY A 157 12.75 -10.32 9.82
N PRO A 158 11.50 -10.77 10.05
CA PRO A 158 10.79 -11.55 9.05
C PRO A 158 10.51 -10.72 7.80
N THR A 159 10.73 -11.34 6.65
CA THR A 159 9.84 -11.26 5.49
C THR A 159 8.42 -11.57 5.98
N GLU A 160 7.54 -10.55 5.99
CA GLU A 160 6.09 -10.57 6.27
C GLU A 160 5.46 -11.85 6.86
N ILE A 161 4.98 -11.77 8.11
CA ILE A 161 4.06 -12.77 8.66
C ILE A 161 2.67 -12.49 8.07
N GLU A 162 2.26 -13.27 7.05
CA GLU A 162 0.93 -13.18 6.44
C GLU A 162 -0.17 -13.46 7.50
N SER A 163 -1.09 -12.50 7.68
CA SER A 163 -2.12 -12.50 8.71
C SER A 163 -3.30 -13.45 8.46
N SER A 164 -3.20 -14.42 7.55
CA SER A 164 -4.32 -15.30 7.18
C SER A 164 -4.44 -16.53 8.09
N GLN A 165 -4.27 -16.39 9.41
CA GLN A 165 -4.19 -17.55 10.31
C GLN A 165 -4.89 -17.30 11.66
N THR A 166 -5.96 -18.05 11.92
CA THR A 166 -6.59 -18.20 13.24
C THR A 166 -5.85 -19.29 14.01
N GLY A 167 -5.02 -18.88 14.97
CA GLY A 167 -4.18 -19.74 15.78
C GLY A 167 -4.63 -19.88 17.23
N GLN A 168 -4.40 -21.06 17.80
CA GLN A 168 -4.47 -21.32 19.24
C GLN A 168 -3.12 -20.99 19.88
N ILE A 169 -3.14 -20.31 21.03
CA ILE A 169 -1.93 -20.09 21.86
C ILE A 169 -1.62 -21.42 22.55
N SER A 170 -0.47 -22.02 22.26
CA SER A 170 0.01 -23.23 22.92
C SER A 170 1.26 -22.88 23.72
N SER A 171 1.12 -22.75 25.04
CA SER A 171 2.28 -22.67 25.93
C SER A 171 2.95 -24.06 25.98
N LYS A 172 4.11 -24.21 25.33
CA LYS A 172 4.88 -25.45 25.38
C LYS A 172 5.56 -25.57 26.75
N GLU A 173 4.93 -26.29 27.67
CA GLU A 173 5.58 -26.68 28.93
C GLU A 173 6.45 -27.92 28.67
N GLU A 174 7.73 -27.71 28.34
CA GLU A 174 8.63 -28.83 28.09
C GLU A 174 9.15 -29.44 29.40
N TYR A 175 8.60 -30.60 29.75
CA TYR A 175 9.15 -31.52 30.74
C TYR A 175 10.18 -32.41 30.02
N ILE A 176 11.47 -32.18 30.24
CA ILE A 176 12.52 -33.03 29.69
C ILE A 176 12.49 -34.38 30.42
N SER A 177 11.93 -35.40 29.75
CA SER A 177 12.04 -36.81 30.15
C SER A 177 12.82 -37.57 29.07
N SER A 178 13.99 -38.08 29.45
CA SER A 178 14.89 -38.84 28.59
C SER A 178 14.45 -40.30 28.50
N THR A 179 13.95 -40.75 27.34
CA THR A 179 14.04 -42.18 26.97
C THR A 179 14.05 -42.41 25.46
N SER A 180 14.97 -43.26 25.02
CA SER A 180 15.33 -43.62 23.65
C SER A 180 14.28 -44.51 22.96
N PRO A 181 14.09 -44.43 21.62
CA PRO A 181 13.23 -45.38 20.91
C PRO A 181 14.00 -46.53 20.25
N GLN A 182 13.46 -47.75 20.41
CA GLN A 182 13.76 -48.90 19.56
C GLN A 182 12.74 -49.01 18.42
N GLU A 183 13.24 -49.44 17.27
CA GLU A 183 12.57 -49.73 16.00
C GLU A 183 11.45 -50.77 16.11
N LEU A 184 10.44 -50.66 15.23
CA LEU A 184 9.84 -51.84 14.59
C LEU A 184 9.08 -51.46 13.31
N THR A 185 9.66 -51.94 12.21
CA THR A 185 9.14 -52.08 10.85
C THR A 185 7.88 -52.95 10.80
N TYR A 186 6.90 -52.67 9.94
CA TYR A 186 6.18 -53.71 9.18
C TYR A 186 5.59 -53.17 7.86
N GLN A 187 5.68 -54.03 6.84
CA GLN A 187 5.31 -53.84 5.45
C GLN A 187 3.81 -54.06 5.18
N THR A 188 3.34 -53.41 4.10
CA THR A 188 2.10 -53.60 3.32
C THR A 188 1.89 -55.07 2.88
N PRO A 189 0.66 -55.51 2.50
CA PRO A 189 0.16 -55.25 1.13
C PRO A 189 -1.37 -55.08 0.95
N GLN A 190 -1.70 -54.53 -0.23
CA GLN A 190 -2.96 -54.57 -1.00
C GLN A 190 -3.54 -56.00 -1.08
N GLU A 191 -4.78 -56.33 -1.45
CA GLU A 191 -5.71 -55.90 -2.52
C GLU A 191 -6.97 -56.81 -2.27
N THR A 192 -8.23 -56.44 -2.50
CA THR A 192 -8.95 -56.78 -3.75
C THR A 192 -10.42 -56.35 -3.67
N SER A 193 -10.91 -55.91 -4.83
CA SER A 193 -12.27 -55.63 -5.25
C SER A 193 -13.17 -56.86 -5.34
N ILE A 194 -14.45 -56.79 -4.90
CA ILE A 194 -15.62 -57.41 -5.56
C ILE A 194 -16.90 -56.60 -5.22
N SER A 195 -17.63 -56.19 -6.26
CA SER A 195 -19.10 -55.99 -6.31
C SER A 195 -19.62 -56.92 -7.43
N PRO A 196 -20.93 -57.14 -7.68
CA PRO A 196 -22.16 -56.60 -7.05
C PRO A 196 -23.21 -57.70 -6.72
N SER A 197 -24.32 -57.35 -6.06
CA SER A 197 -25.67 -57.76 -6.49
C SER A 197 -26.78 -57.26 -5.54
N SER A 198 -27.95 -57.15 -6.16
CA SER A 198 -29.23 -56.63 -5.73
C SER A 198 -29.85 -57.30 -4.49
N SER A 199 -30.65 -56.55 -3.74
CA SER A 199 -32.12 -56.72 -3.71
C SER A 199 -32.79 -56.17 -2.44
N LYS A 200 -34.01 -55.68 -2.64
CA LYS A 200 -35.17 -55.62 -1.73
C LYS A 200 -35.24 -54.55 -0.63
N GLU A 201 -36.21 -53.68 -0.89
CA GLU A 201 -37.09 -53.00 0.07
C GLU A 201 -37.38 -53.81 1.33
N LYS A 202 -37.28 -53.15 2.49
CA LYS A 202 -38.34 -53.08 3.50
C LYS A 202 -38.04 -51.96 4.48
N GLY A 203 -39.09 -51.19 4.79
CA GLY A 203 -39.02 -49.98 5.59
C GLY A 203 -38.56 -50.19 7.02
N GLN A 204 -37.90 -49.16 7.55
CA GLN A 204 -37.73 -48.91 8.96
C GLN A 204 -37.88 -47.42 9.21
N GLU A 205 -38.77 -47.10 10.15
CA GLU A 205 -39.05 -45.79 10.70
C GLU A 205 -37.76 -45.17 11.26
N SER A 206 -37.40 -43.99 10.75
CA SER A 206 -36.29 -43.21 11.31
C SER A 206 -36.80 -42.40 12.50
N ILE A 207 -36.31 -42.78 13.68
CA ILE A 207 -36.36 -42.00 14.90
C ILE A 207 -35.52 -40.74 14.65
N GLN A 208 -36.18 -39.58 14.57
CA GLN A 208 -35.50 -38.29 14.54
C GLN A 208 -34.75 -38.07 15.86
N PRO A 209 -33.44 -37.74 15.86
CA PRO A 209 -32.79 -37.27 17.08
C PRO A 209 -33.34 -35.87 17.44
N PRO A 210 -33.45 -35.54 18.74
CA PRO A 210 -34.01 -34.27 19.18
C PRO A 210 -33.17 -33.10 18.67
N LYS A 211 -33.88 -32.10 18.11
CA LYS A 211 -33.35 -30.78 17.75
C LYS A 211 -32.57 -30.21 18.94
N LYS A 212 -31.24 -30.08 18.79
CA LYS A 212 -30.44 -29.21 19.67
C LYS A 212 -30.98 -27.79 19.53
N LYS A 213 -31.55 -27.26 20.61
CA LYS A 213 -31.79 -25.83 20.76
C LYS A 213 -30.42 -25.15 20.74
N ASN A 214 -30.13 -24.41 19.67
CA ASN A 214 -29.05 -23.44 19.68
C ASN A 214 -29.41 -22.39 20.73
N LEU A 215 -28.66 -22.37 21.82
CA LEU A 215 -28.58 -21.20 22.68
C LEU A 215 -28.05 -20.04 21.82
N TYR A 216 -28.74 -18.92 21.91
CA TYR A 216 -28.34 -17.63 21.34
C TYR A 216 -26.88 -17.32 21.66
N PRO A 217 -26.09 -16.78 20.71
CA PRO A 217 -24.84 -16.13 21.05
C PRO A 217 -25.14 -14.84 21.81
N PHE A 218 -24.47 -14.68 22.94
CA PHE A 218 -24.36 -13.43 23.67
C PHE A 218 -23.80 -12.35 22.73
N HIS A 219 -24.54 -11.27 22.53
CA HIS A 219 -23.98 -10.00 22.09
C HIS A 219 -23.21 -9.40 23.27
N LEU A 220 -21.88 -9.44 23.23
CA LEU A 220 -21.05 -8.50 23.98
C LEU A 220 -20.99 -7.20 23.17
N ASP A 221 -21.95 -6.31 23.43
CA ASP A 221 -21.75 -4.87 23.22
C ASP A 221 -20.83 -4.36 24.33
N GLU A 222 -19.52 -4.60 24.20
CA GLU A 222 -18.54 -3.90 25.03
C GLU A 222 -18.30 -2.50 24.46
N LYS A 223 -19.15 -1.57 24.92
CA LYS A 223 -18.78 -0.16 25.03
C LYS A 223 -17.59 -0.06 25.98
N ILE A 224 -16.38 -0.13 25.42
CA ILE A 224 -15.21 0.45 26.07
C ILE A 224 -15.46 1.96 26.10
N LYS A 225 -15.99 2.45 27.21
CA LYS A 225 -15.90 3.87 27.56
C LYS A 225 -14.45 4.11 27.91
N GLU A 226 -13.69 4.67 26.97
CA GLU A 226 -12.44 5.32 27.29
C GLU A 226 -12.69 6.28 28.46
N VAL A 227 -12.00 6.01 29.57
CA VAL A 227 -11.95 6.93 30.71
C VAL A 227 -11.07 8.09 30.26
N SER A 228 -11.69 9.08 29.62
CA SER A 228 -11.03 10.33 29.26
C SER A 228 -10.62 11.05 30.55
N ILE A 229 -9.33 11.11 30.83
CA ILE A 229 -8.79 12.02 31.84
C ILE A 229 -9.05 13.45 31.34
N PRO A 230 -9.81 14.29 32.05
CA PRO A 230 -10.03 15.67 31.63
C PRO A 230 -8.71 16.43 31.70
N GLY A 231 -8.18 16.86 30.54
CA GLY A 231 -7.05 17.80 30.49
C GLY A 231 -5.85 17.38 29.64
N THR A 232 -5.77 16.14 29.16
CA THR A 232 -4.73 15.71 28.21
C THR A 232 -5.36 14.84 27.14
N ARG A 233 -5.94 15.48 26.13
CA ARG A 233 -6.18 14.83 24.85
C ARG A 233 -4.80 14.67 24.21
N VAL A 234 -4.17 13.53 24.42
CA VAL A 234 -3.05 13.11 23.58
C VAL A 234 -3.70 12.87 22.23
N GLU A 235 -3.67 13.88 21.36
CA GLU A 235 -4.09 13.66 19.99
C GLU A 235 -3.17 12.57 19.43
N PRO A 236 -3.74 11.49 18.85
CA PRO A 236 -2.92 10.46 18.22
C PRO A 236 -1.93 11.17 17.30
N GLU A 237 -0.64 10.82 17.39
CA GLU A 237 0.42 11.46 16.61
C GLU A 237 -0.03 11.57 15.15
N GLN A 238 -0.49 12.76 14.76
CA GLN A 238 -0.99 12.97 13.41
C GLN A 238 0.19 12.76 12.48
N GLU A 239 0.05 11.82 11.54
CA GLU A 239 1.02 11.60 10.49
C GLU A 239 1.33 12.93 9.81
N ARG A 240 2.57 13.39 9.94
CA ARG A 240 3.00 14.72 9.44
C ARG A 240 3.17 14.76 7.94
N PHE A 241 3.24 13.60 7.31
CA PHE A 241 3.51 13.42 5.90
C PHE A 241 2.50 12.45 5.29
N ASP A 242 1.89 12.85 4.18
CA ASP A 242 1.07 11.96 3.37
C ASP A 242 1.85 11.62 2.10
N PHE A 243 1.94 10.33 1.78
CA PHE A 243 2.69 9.82 0.63
C PHE A 243 1.71 9.31 -0.43
N GLN A 244 1.84 9.79 -1.66
CA GLN A 244 0.97 9.40 -2.78
C GLN A 244 1.82 8.91 -3.94
N ASN A 245 1.42 7.80 -4.55
CA ASN A 245 2.00 7.36 -5.82
C ASN A 245 0.91 6.96 -6.79
N PHE A 246 1.08 7.35 -8.03
CA PHE A 246 0.20 6.87 -9.09
C PHE A 246 0.96 6.82 -10.40
N GLY A 247 0.58 5.91 -11.27
CA GLY A 247 1.24 5.73 -12.54
C GLY A 247 0.42 4.91 -13.52
N GLU A 248 0.80 5.01 -14.78
CA GLU A 248 0.23 4.26 -15.88
C GLU A 248 1.35 3.83 -16.81
N PHE A 249 1.32 2.59 -17.27
CA PHE A 249 2.15 2.10 -18.36
C PHE A 249 1.23 1.44 -19.37
N SER A 250 1.28 1.88 -20.63
CA SER A 250 0.37 1.40 -21.65
C SER A 250 1.05 1.32 -23.01
N TRP A 251 0.74 0.25 -23.73
CA TRP A 251 0.91 0.24 -25.17
C TRP A 251 -0.28 0.93 -25.83
N ARG A 252 -0.02 1.77 -26.83
CA ARG A 252 -1.04 2.50 -27.57
C ARG A 252 -0.79 2.38 -29.07
N ARG A 253 -1.86 2.14 -29.83
CA ARG A 253 -1.78 2.02 -31.29
C ARG A 253 -1.67 3.39 -31.96
N THR A 254 -2.41 4.37 -31.46
CA THR A 254 -2.35 5.78 -31.87
C THR A 254 -2.18 6.65 -30.62
N ASN A 255 -2.16 7.97 -30.75
CA ASN A 255 -2.30 8.90 -29.62
C ASN A 255 -3.24 10.06 -29.96
N PHE A 256 -4.01 9.91 -31.04
CA PHE A 256 -4.74 10.99 -31.69
C PHE A 256 -3.89 12.23 -31.99
N ASP A 257 -2.58 12.11 -32.11
CA ASP A 257 -1.67 13.19 -32.47
C ASP A 257 -1.19 13.01 -33.92
N PHE A 258 -0.46 13.99 -34.44
CA PHE A 258 -0.01 14.01 -35.82
C PHE A 258 0.82 12.75 -36.17
N PRO A 259 0.51 12.05 -37.28
CA PRO A 259 1.52 11.22 -37.91
C PRO A 259 2.67 12.15 -38.30
N ARG A 260 3.90 11.82 -37.90
CA ARG A 260 5.03 12.67 -38.26
C ARG A 260 5.31 12.53 -39.75
N PRO A 261 5.86 13.58 -40.40
CA PRO A 261 6.21 13.53 -41.81
C PRO A 261 7.13 12.35 -42.19
N ASP A 262 7.86 11.79 -41.22
CA ASP A 262 8.76 10.65 -41.36
C ASP A 262 8.18 9.31 -40.83
N ASP A 263 6.99 9.31 -40.23
CA ASP A 263 6.41 8.14 -39.55
C ASP A 263 5.08 7.75 -40.20
N THR A 264 5.16 6.96 -41.26
CA THR A 264 4.03 6.62 -42.16
C THR A 264 3.10 5.54 -41.59
N ASN A 265 2.52 5.73 -40.39
CA ASN A 265 1.18 5.22 -39.97
C ASN A 265 1.04 4.59 -38.56
N TYR A 266 2.03 4.56 -37.68
CA TYR A 266 1.85 3.81 -36.42
C TYR A 266 2.48 4.51 -35.21
N PHE A 267 1.63 4.98 -34.28
CA PHE A 267 2.12 5.47 -32.99
C PHE A 267 2.80 4.34 -32.22
N GLU A 268 2.18 3.16 -32.22
CA GLU A 268 2.65 1.88 -31.64
C GLU A 268 3.73 2.04 -30.56
N ASP A 269 3.37 2.75 -29.50
CA ASP A 269 4.31 3.19 -28.47
C ASP A 269 3.95 2.57 -27.13
N ILE A 270 4.98 2.28 -26.34
CA ILE A 270 4.81 2.03 -24.91
C ILE A 270 5.11 3.33 -24.20
N VAL A 271 4.05 3.98 -23.71
CA VAL A 271 4.14 5.18 -22.90
C VAL A 271 3.89 4.82 -21.46
N GLY A 272 4.61 5.47 -20.56
CA GLY A 272 4.29 5.37 -19.15
C GLY A 272 4.77 6.53 -18.33
N PHE A 273 4.15 6.69 -17.18
CA PHE A 273 4.59 7.61 -16.17
C PHE A 273 4.36 7.03 -14.78
N ILE A 274 5.17 7.50 -13.83
CA ILE A 274 4.96 7.31 -12.41
C ILE A 274 5.19 8.64 -11.73
N SER A 275 4.24 9.05 -10.88
CA SER A 275 4.36 10.23 -10.05
C SER A 275 4.41 9.83 -8.59
N THR A 276 5.39 10.38 -7.87
CA THR A 276 5.56 10.22 -6.44
C THR A 276 5.44 11.58 -5.78
N ARG A 277 4.57 11.71 -4.80
CA ARG A 277 4.26 12.97 -4.13
C ARG A 277 4.33 12.82 -2.62
N VAL A 278 4.96 13.78 -1.97
CA VAL A 278 5.06 13.89 -0.52
C VAL A 278 4.40 15.19 -0.11
N ILE A 279 3.29 15.08 0.61
CA ILE A 279 2.54 16.22 1.15
C ILE A 279 2.90 16.37 2.61
N MET A 280 3.24 17.58 3.01
CA MET A 280 3.53 17.91 4.40
C MET A 280 2.31 18.63 4.97
N LYS A 281 1.78 18.15 6.10
CA LYS A 281 0.71 18.88 6.82
C LYS A 281 1.29 20.21 7.30
N GLY A 282 0.86 21.29 6.65
CA GLY A 282 1.45 22.60 6.85
C GLY A 282 0.71 23.45 7.87
N LEU A 283 0.45 24.70 7.53
CA LEU A 283 -0.14 25.66 8.46
C LEU A 283 -1.66 25.54 8.48
N GLN A 284 -2.22 25.38 9.67
CA GLN A 284 -3.65 25.51 9.91
C GLN A 284 -3.94 26.94 10.40
N PHE A 285 -4.80 27.68 9.69
CA PHE A 285 -5.08 29.08 10.05
C PHE A 285 -6.03 29.24 11.25
N TYR A 286 -6.79 28.19 11.57
CA TYR A 286 -7.71 28.12 12.71
C TYR A 286 -7.92 26.65 13.10
N GLU A 287 -8.31 26.38 14.36
CA GLU A 287 -8.29 25.04 14.99
C GLU A 287 -9.08 23.94 14.24
N ALA A 288 -10.12 24.31 13.50
CA ALA A 288 -10.91 23.40 12.66
C ALA A 288 -10.75 23.68 11.14
N GLY A 289 -9.72 24.43 10.77
CA GLY A 289 -9.50 24.85 9.40
C GLY A 289 -8.75 23.82 8.57
N PRO A 290 -8.85 23.91 7.24
CA PRO A 290 -8.02 23.12 6.36
C PRO A 290 -6.56 23.56 6.45
N TYR A 291 -5.66 22.64 6.14
CA TYR A 291 -4.24 22.90 6.10
C TYR A 291 -3.83 23.55 4.78
N LEU A 292 -2.93 24.53 4.86
CA LEU A 292 -2.11 24.94 3.73
C LEU A 292 -0.88 24.03 3.70
N SER A 293 -0.91 23.03 2.83
CA SER A 293 0.04 21.92 2.84
C SER A 293 1.08 22.08 1.73
N PRO A 294 2.36 22.37 2.05
CA PRO A 294 3.41 22.31 1.05
C PRO A 294 3.63 20.86 0.61
N TYR A 295 4.00 20.66 -0.65
CA TYR A 295 4.31 19.34 -1.19
C TYR A 295 5.47 19.40 -2.18
N VAL A 296 6.10 18.25 -2.35
CA VAL A 296 7.04 17.99 -3.44
C VAL A 296 6.54 16.79 -4.24
N GLU A 297 6.74 16.83 -5.55
CA GLU A 297 6.35 15.74 -6.45
C GLU A 297 7.42 15.51 -7.52
N GLY A 298 7.62 14.25 -7.87
CA GLY A 298 8.49 13.83 -8.96
C GLY A 298 7.71 12.95 -9.91
N THR A 299 7.56 13.39 -11.16
CA THR A 299 6.91 12.63 -12.22
C THR A 299 7.95 12.18 -13.24
N PHE A 300 8.18 10.87 -13.29
CA PHE A 300 9.00 10.25 -14.31
C PHE A 300 8.10 9.81 -15.47
N SER A 301 8.44 10.17 -16.69
CA SER A 301 7.73 9.78 -17.91
C SER A 301 8.70 9.17 -18.91
N ILE A 302 8.27 8.08 -19.54
CA ILE A 302 9.04 7.35 -20.54
C ILE A 302 8.15 7.02 -21.74
N SER A 303 8.75 7.02 -22.91
CA SER A 303 8.16 6.56 -24.16
C SER A 303 9.22 5.77 -24.92
N THR A 304 8.81 4.80 -25.76
CA THR A 304 9.76 4.12 -26.64
C THR A 304 10.31 5.07 -27.70
N ARG A 305 9.55 6.11 -28.06
CA ARG A 305 9.94 7.15 -29.01
C ARG A 305 11.13 7.95 -28.50
N SER A 306 11.86 8.53 -29.45
CA SER A 306 13.14 9.22 -29.19
C SER A 306 12.99 10.65 -28.70
N ASP A 307 11.77 11.14 -28.54
CA ASP A 307 11.56 12.54 -28.20
C ASP A 307 11.93 12.84 -26.76
N ALA A 308 12.79 13.86 -26.63
CA ALA A 308 13.21 14.45 -25.38
C ALA A 308 12.00 14.80 -24.48
N PHE A 309 10.92 15.31 -25.07
CA PHE A 309 9.76 15.77 -24.31
C PHE A 309 8.90 14.64 -23.70
N GLU A 310 8.88 13.47 -24.33
CA GLU A 310 8.10 12.32 -23.84
C GLU A 310 8.89 11.51 -22.80
N ASN A 311 10.22 11.64 -22.82
CA ASN A 311 11.15 10.97 -21.91
C ASN A 311 11.73 12.01 -20.95
N LYS A 312 11.05 12.26 -19.84
CA LYS A 312 11.39 13.36 -18.93
C LYS A 312 11.19 13.00 -17.47
N LEU A 313 11.91 13.72 -16.61
CA LEU A 313 11.63 13.83 -15.19
C LEU A 313 11.14 15.25 -14.92
N VAL A 314 9.96 15.38 -14.34
CA VAL A 314 9.42 16.65 -13.87
C VAL A 314 9.48 16.66 -12.36
N THR A 315 10.13 17.65 -11.78
CA THR A 315 10.10 17.88 -10.33
C THR A 315 9.22 19.08 -10.02
N VAL A 316 8.47 18.99 -8.93
CA VAL A 316 7.45 19.96 -8.55
C VAL A 316 7.67 20.36 -7.11
N GLY A 317 7.62 21.66 -6.86
CA GLY A 317 7.44 22.23 -5.52
C GLY A 317 6.17 23.06 -5.51
N GLY A 318 5.24 22.72 -4.62
CA GLY A 318 3.92 23.37 -4.60
C GLY A 318 3.34 23.53 -3.20
N VAL A 319 2.20 24.21 -3.17
CA VAL A 319 1.33 24.33 -2.00
C VAL A 319 -0.09 23.97 -2.40
N GLU A 320 -0.77 23.20 -1.57
CA GLU A 320 -2.17 22.85 -1.74
C GLU A 320 -3.03 23.35 -0.57
N TYR A 321 -4.30 23.61 -0.85
CA TYR A 321 -5.27 24.06 0.12
C TYR A 321 -6.63 23.43 -0.17
N ARG A 322 -7.19 22.69 0.80
CA ARG A 322 -8.47 21.97 0.66
C ARG A 322 -9.57 22.69 1.43
N LEU A 323 -10.08 23.79 0.89
CA LEU A 323 -10.97 24.72 1.61
C LEU A 323 -12.14 24.05 2.36
N LEU A 324 -12.65 22.93 1.84
CA LEU A 324 -13.91 22.31 2.26
C LEU A 324 -13.71 21.03 3.10
N GLU A 325 -12.47 20.59 3.31
CA GLU A 325 -12.11 19.35 4.03
C GLU A 325 -12.58 19.34 5.50
N GLY A 326 -12.52 20.50 6.17
CA GLY A 326 -12.91 20.66 7.58
C GLY A 326 -14.41 20.84 7.82
N LEU A 327 -15.23 20.96 6.78
CA LEU A 327 -16.66 21.30 6.94
C LEU A 327 -17.50 20.06 7.29
N GLU A 328 -17.85 19.94 8.58
CA GLU A 328 -18.54 18.76 9.12
C GLU A 328 -19.89 18.45 8.45
N PHE A 329 -20.64 19.47 8.02
CA PHE A 329 -21.94 19.27 7.35
C PHE A 329 -21.80 18.59 5.97
N LEU A 330 -20.64 18.71 5.32
CA LEU A 330 -20.35 18.00 4.07
C LEU A 330 -20.03 16.53 4.33
N LYS A 331 -19.33 16.22 5.43
CA LYS A 331 -19.04 14.84 5.86
C LYS A 331 -20.31 14.05 6.18
N GLN A 332 -21.28 14.73 6.78
CA GLN A 332 -22.56 14.11 7.15
C GLN A 332 -23.49 13.90 5.95
N ASN A 333 -23.20 14.49 4.80
CA ASN A 333 -24.02 14.40 3.60
C ASN A 333 -23.30 13.64 2.48
N HIS A 334 -23.64 12.37 2.31
CA HIS A 334 -23.10 11.49 1.27
C HIS A 334 -23.24 12.03 -0.18
N TRP A 335 -24.15 12.97 -0.44
CA TRP A 335 -24.26 13.60 -1.76
C TRP A 335 -23.18 14.66 -2.01
N PHE A 336 -22.60 15.25 -0.96
CA PHE A 336 -21.66 16.36 -1.05
C PHE A 336 -20.29 16.09 -0.42
N GLU A 337 -20.07 14.91 0.17
CA GLU A 337 -18.76 14.53 0.72
C GLU A 337 -17.62 14.70 -0.30
N TRP A 338 -17.87 14.46 -1.59
CA TRP A 338 -16.87 14.54 -2.64
C TRP A 338 -16.35 15.96 -2.86
N VAL A 339 -17.16 16.98 -2.54
CA VAL A 339 -16.80 18.40 -2.67
C VAL A 339 -15.65 18.75 -1.69
N GLN A 340 -15.48 17.97 -0.63
CA GLN A 340 -14.36 18.14 0.29
C GLN A 340 -13.00 17.83 -0.34
N ARG A 341 -12.99 17.08 -1.44
CA ARG A 341 -11.79 16.72 -2.19
C ARG A 341 -11.34 17.79 -3.19
N PHE A 342 -12.04 18.92 -3.29
CA PHE A 342 -11.54 20.05 -4.07
C PHE A 342 -10.24 20.58 -3.48
N ARG A 343 -9.19 20.56 -4.30
CA ARG A 343 -7.85 20.99 -3.93
C ARG A 343 -7.46 22.19 -4.79
N PHE A 344 -7.25 23.32 -4.14
CA PHE A 344 -6.62 24.48 -4.75
C PHE A 344 -5.12 24.31 -4.67
N TYR A 345 -4.39 24.59 -5.74
CA TYR A 345 -2.95 24.44 -5.74
C TYR A 345 -2.24 25.54 -6.52
N GLY A 346 -1.01 25.81 -6.09
CA GLY A 346 -0.04 26.63 -6.82
C GLY A 346 1.29 25.92 -6.81
N GLN A 347 1.90 25.75 -7.98
CA GLN A 347 3.13 24.97 -8.10
C GLN A 347 4.12 25.53 -9.12
N TYR A 348 5.38 25.30 -8.82
CA TYR A 348 6.52 25.51 -9.70
C TYR A 348 7.04 24.15 -10.14
N MET A 349 7.38 24.02 -11.41
CA MET A 349 7.81 22.76 -12.01
C MET A 349 9.12 22.96 -12.77
N ASP A 350 10.08 22.07 -12.58
CA ASP A 350 11.33 21.97 -13.36
C ASP A 350 11.27 20.69 -14.19
N LEU A 351 11.59 20.77 -15.49
CA LEU A 351 11.66 19.65 -16.42
C LEU A 351 13.12 19.30 -16.72
N TYR A 352 13.42 18.01 -16.64
CA TYR A 352 14.69 17.41 -17.03
C TYR A 352 14.43 16.39 -18.13
N SER A 353 14.91 16.67 -19.34
CA SER A 353 14.88 15.68 -20.42
C SER A 353 15.85 14.53 -20.13
N LEU A 354 15.37 13.30 -20.27
CA LEU A 354 16.17 12.08 -20.11
C LEU A 354 16.89 11.69 -21.39
N ARG A 355 16.51 12.31 -22.53
CA ARG A 355 17.17 12.14 -23.84
C ARG A 355 17.76 13.48 -24.30
N LYS A 356 18.72 13.44 -25.23
CA LYS A 356 19.41 14.65 -25.70
C LYS A 356 18.42 15.61 -26.38
N GLU A 357 18.35 16.85 -25.89
CA GLU A 357 17.45 17.89 -26.41
C GLU A 357 17.87 18.37 -27.81
N ARG A 358 16.89 18.89 -28.57
CA ARG A 358 17.15 19.67 -29.80
C ARG A 358 17.84 20.99 -29.44
N GLU A 359 18.60 21.55 -30.38
CA GLU A 359 19.48 22.72 -30.17
C GLU A 359 18.75 24.01 -29.71
N THR A 360 17.43 24.09 -29.90
CA THR A 360 16.55 25.10 -29.30
C THR A 360 15.65 24.40 -28.31
N GLY A 361 16.07 24.38 -27.04
CA GLY A 361 15.39 23.64 -25.99
C GLY A 361 14.03 24.27 -25.64
N PRO A 362 13.01 23.46 -25.35
CA PRO A 362 11.77 23.95 -24.76
C PRO A 362 12.01 24.69 -23.43
N PRO A 363 11.03 25.45 -22.91
CA PRO A 363 11.06 25.91 -21.53
C PRO A 363 11.32 24.74 -20.58
N SER A 364 12.34 24.89 -19.73
CA SER A 364 12.66 23.91 -18.70
C SER A 364 11.86 24.08 -17.42
N TYR A 365 10.95 25.05 -17.37
CA TYR A 365 10.13 25.33 -16.19
C TYR A 365 8.71 25.75 -16.55
N ASP A 366 7.79 25.54 -15.60
CA ASP A 366 6.40 25.97 -15.68
C ASP A 366 5.89 26.46 -14.32
N TRP A 367 4.87 27.32 -14.35
CA TRP A 367 4.09 27.76 -13.21
C TRP A 367 2.63 27.41 -13.43
N ARG A 368 2.03 26.73 -12.46
CA ARG A 368 0.61 26.37 -12.51
C ARG A 368 -0.14 26.85 -11.29
N VAL A 369 -1.35 27.32 -11.52
CA VAL A 369 -2.32 27.63 -10.47
C VAL A 369 -3.66 27.06 -10.90
N GLY A 370 -4.26 26.25 -10.05
CA GLY A 370 -5.47 25.54 -10.45
C GLY A 370 -6.28 25.00 -9.30
N VAL A 371 -7.35 24.32 -9.68
CA VAL A 371 -8.23 23.57 -8.82
C VAL A 371 -8.41 22.20 -9.46
N ASP A 372 -8.22 21.14 -8.68
CA ASP A 372 -8.55 19.80 -9.12
C ASP A 372 -9.41 19.06 -8.10
N LEU A 373 -10.00 17.98 -8.59
CA LEU A 373 -10.87 17.08 -7.88
C LEU A 373 -10.60 15.67 -8.39
N TYR A 374 -10.37 14.75 -7.47
CA TYR A 374 -10.36 13.33 -7.75
C TYR A 374 -11.34 12.62 -6.82
N LYS A 375 -12.25 11.85 -7.40
CA LYS A 375 -13.17 11.03 -6.63
C LYS A 375 -13.40 9.71 -7.34
N ASP A 376 -13.40 8.66 -6.56
CA ASP A 376 -13.70 7.31 -6.95
C ASP A 376 -14.87 6.80 -6.10
N TRP A 377 -15.69 5.94 -6.70
CA TRP A 377 -16.88 5.38 -6.08
C TRP A 377 -16.95 3.89 -6.32
N GLY A 378 -17.40 3.16 -5.30
CA GLY A 378 -17.58 1.73 -5.39
C GLY A 378 -16.25 0.98 -5.40
N TRP A 379 -15.25 1.37 -4.62
CA TRP A 379 -14.02 0.58 -4.42
C TRP A 379 -13.81 0.14 -2.97
N ASP A 380 -14.75 0.47 -2.08
CA ASP A 380 -14.61 0.24 -0.64
C ASP A 380 -14.69 -1.25 -0.25
N GLN A 381 -15.40 -2.04 -1.06
CA GLN A 381 -15.65 -3.46 -0.83
C GLN A 381 -14.79 -4.34 -1.75
N PRO A 382 -13.99 -5.26 -1.18
CA PRO A 382 -13.31 -6.31 -1.91
C PRO A 382 -14.27 -7.15 -2.76
N PHE A 383 -13.77 -7.67 -3.88
CA PHE A 383 -14.64 -8.37 -4.82
C PHE A 383 -15.14 -9.73 -4.34
N ASP A 384 -14.41 -10.36 -3.42
CA ASP A 384 -14.70 -11.67 -2.82
C ASP A 384 -15.67 -11.60 -1.63
N GLU A 385 -16.15 -10.40 -1.29
CA GLU A 385 -17.20 -10.21 -0.29
C GLU A 385 -18.57 -10.62 -0.85
N GLN A 386 -19.25 -11.53 -0.14
CA GLN A 386 -20.48 -12.17 -0.62
C GLN A 386 -21.73 -11.28 -0.48
N ASP A 387 -21.67 -10.22 0.32
CA ASP A 387 -22.82 -9.37 0.65
C ASP A 387 -23.04 -8.24 -0.37
N ARG A 388 -23.14 -8.58 -1.66
CA ARG A 388 -23.57 -7.62 -2.70
C ARG A 388 -25.09 -7.58 -2.79
N ASN A 389 -25.70 -6.77 -1.94
CA ASN A 389 -27.15 -6.70 -1.79
C ASN A 389 -27.77 -5.51 -2.54
N HIS A 390 -26.96 -4.59 -3.04
CA HIS A 390 -27.42 -3.35 -3.67
C HIS A 390 -26.86 -3.18 -5.09
N LEU A 391 -27.62 -2.51 -5.97
CA LEU A 391 -27.18 -2.20 -7.33
C LEU A 391 -25.88 -1.39 -7.36
N CYS A 392 -25.68 -0.51 -6.37
CA CYS A 392 -24.45 0.27 -6.23
C CYS A 392 -23.21 -0.59 -6.02
N ASP A 393 -23.35 -1.81 -5.50
CA ASP A 393 -22.21 -2.72 -5.29
C ASP A 393 -21.65 -3.24 -6.62
N TYR A 394 -22.48 -3.20 -7.68
CA TYR A 394 -22.13 -3.57 -9.04
C TYR A 394 -21.70 -2.38 -9.89
N LEU A 395 -21.79 -1.15 -9.39
CA LEU A 395 -21.39 0.05 -10.10
C LEU A 395 -20.08 0.57 -9.52
N TRP A 396 -19.28 1.18 -10.39
CA TRP A 396 -18.13 1.98 -9.97
C TRP A 396 -18.00 3.19 -10.87
N ALA A 397 -17.38 4.22 -10.34
CA ALA A 397 -17.07 5.42 -11.10
C ALA A 397 -15.73 6.02 -10.66
N GLU A 398 -15.08 6.73 -11.56
CA GLU A 398 -13.91 7.57 -11.28
C GLU A 398 -14.12 8.92 -11.99
N LEU A 399 -13.92 10.00 -11.25
CA LEU A 399 -13.96 11.37 -11.76
C LEU A 399 -12.61 12.01 -11.44
N PHE A 400 -11.95 12.51 -12.47
CA PHE A 400 -10.84 13.43 -12.35
C PHE A 400 -11.22 14.72 -13.07
N TRP A 401 -11.10 15.85 -12.40
CA TRP A 401 -11.34 17.15 -12.97
C TRP A 401 -10.20 18.07 -12.56
N ASP A 402 -9.66 18.84 -13.50
CA ASP A 402 -8.58 19.79 -13.28
C ASP A 402 -8.83 21.03 -14.12
N SER A 403 -8.90 22.19 -13.47
CA SER A 403 -8.97 23.49 -14.12
C SER A 403 -7.81 24.33 -13.66
N LYS A 404 -6.92 24.67 -14.59
CA LYS A 404 -5.67 25.34 -14.27
C LYS A 404 -5.30 26.40 -15.29
N TRP A 405 -4.60 27.41 -14.80
CA TRP A 405 -3.77 28.27 -15.61
C TRP A 405 -2.34 27.74 -15.58
N GLU A 406 -1.68 27.72 -16.73
CA GLU A 406 -0.27 27.35 -16.86
C GLU A 406 0.47 28.35 -17.77
N LYS A 407 1.70 28.69 -17.37
CA LYS A 407 2.49 29.72 -18.05
C LYS A 407 3.17 29.17 -19.30
N THR A 408 3.71 27.96 -19.20
CA THR A 408 4.32 27.21 -20.31
C THR A 408 3.61 25.85 -20.39
N ASP A 409 3.71 25.15 -21.51
CA ASP A 409 3.32 23.73 -21.61
C ASP A 409 4.56 22.83 -21.71
N PHE A 410 5.71 23.37 -21.32
CA PHE A 410 7.04 22.82 -21.59
C PHE A 410 7.35 22.56 -23.07
N ASN A 411 6.51 22.99 -24.02
CA ASN A 411 6.84 22.99 -25.45
C ASN A 411 7.02 24.41 -25.97
N ARG A 412 6.34 25.39 -25.35
CA ARG A 412 6.26 26.78 -25.79
C ARG A 412 6.38 27.73 -24.60
N ASP A 413 7.23 28.74 -24.72
CA ASP A 413 7.44 29.77 -23.69
C ASP A 413 6.24 30.72 -23.55
N ASP A 414 5.47 30.86 -24.62
CA ASP A 414 4.34 31.77 -24.75
C ASP A 414 3.00 31.04 -24.62
N TYR A 415 2.96 29.88 -23.97
CA TYR A 415 1.76 29.04 -23.90
C TYR A 415 0.61 29.68 -23.13
N ASP A 416 0.87 30.33 -21.98
CA ASP A 416 -0.04 31.17 -21.18
C ASP A 416 -1.53 30.90 -21.48
N SER A 417 -2.09 29.85 -20.86
CA SER A 417 -3.44 29.37 -21.16
C SER A 417 -4.14 28.85 -19.92
N PHE A 418 -5.45 29.05 -19.87
CA PHE A 418 -6.33 28.32 -18.98
C PHE A 418 -6.85 27.06 -19.67
N THR A 419 -6.71 25.92 -19.01
CA THR A 419 -7.09 24.59 -19.48
C THR A 419 -8.03 23.95 -18.47
N ILE A 420 -9.11 23.35 -18.99
CA ILE A 420 -10.04 22.49 -18.25
C ILE A 420 -9.83 21.07 -18.78
N THR A 421 -9.63 20.11 -17.89
CA THR A 421 -9.54 18.69 -18.22
C THR A 421 -10.49 17.92 -17.31
N GLU A 422 -11.31 17.06 -17.90
CA GLU A 422 -12.18 16.14 -17.18
C GLU A 422 -11.97 14.73 -17.73
N VAL A 423 -11.84 13.76 -16.83
CA VAL A 423 -11.84 12.34 -17.14
C VAL A 423 -12.85 11.67 -16.24
N THR A 424 -13.96 11.24 -16.84
CA THR A 424 -15.05 10.54 -16.14
C THR A 424 -15.10 9.11 -16.64
N GLN A 425 -15.08 8.14 -15.73
CA GLN A 425 -15.21 6.72 -16.02
C GLN A 425 -16.36 6.15 -15.22
N VAL A 426 -17.20 5.35 -15.86
CA VAL A 426 -18.30 4.63 -15.22
C VAL A 426 -18.32 3.20 -15.72
N GLY A 427 -18.47 2.24 -14.81
CA GLY A 427 -18.42 0.84 -15.17
C GLY A 427 -19.24 -0.06 -14.28
N LEU A 428 -19.31 -1.31 -14.71
CA LEU A 428 -19.98 -2.40 -13.99
C LEU A 428 -18.91 -3.32 -13.41
N LYS A 429 -19.19 -3.89 -12.24
CA LYS A 429 -18.42 -4.99 -11.65
C LYS A 429 -19.19 -6.27 -11.86
N PHE A 430 -18.67 -7.17 -12.68
CA PHE A 430 -19.23 -8.51 -12.69
C PHE A 430 -18.87 -9.25 -11.40
N PRO A 431 -19.69 -10.21 -10.94
CA PRO A 431 -19.31 -11.07 -9.83
C PRO A 431 -18.20 -12.03 -10.26
N TRP A 432 -17.52 -12.63 -9.28
CA TRP A 432 -16.61 -13.74 -9.52
C TRP A 432 -17.38 -14.91 -10.16
N VAL A 433 -16.83 -15.46 -11.24
CA VAL A 433 -17.33 -16.70 -11.85
C VAL A 433 -16.31 -17.80 -11.55
N GLY A 434 -16.53 -18.52 -10.45
CA GLY A 434 -15.57 -19.51 -9.96
C GLY A 434 -14.28 -18.86 -9.49
N LYS A 435 -13.14 -19.23 -10.11
CA LYS A 435 -11.82 -18.63 -9.83
C LYS A 435 -11.47 -17.46 -10.74
N ILE A 436 -12.39 -17.07 -11.63
CA ILE A 436 -12.16 -15.96 -12.56
C ILE A 436 -12.53 -14.67 -11.83
N PRO A 437 -11.55 -13.81 -11.56
CA PRO A 437 -11.79 -12.51 -10.93
C PRO A 437 -12.58 -11.59 -11.86
N PRO A 438 -13.23 -10.56 -11.32
CA PRO A 438 -14.27 -9.86 -12.05
C PRO A 438 -13.68 -8.98 -13.14
N LEU A 439 -14.21 -9.18 -14.35
CA LEU A 439 -14.05 -8.23 -15.45
C LEU A 439 -15.00 -7.06 -15.23
N MET A 440 -14.51 -5.87 -15.56
CA MET A 440 -15.23 -4.62 -15.34
C MET A 440 -15.33 -3.85 -16.65
N PRO A 441 -16.39 -4.05 -17.45
CA PRO A 441 -16.61 -3.20 -18.61
C PRO A 441 -16.92 -1.77 -18.13
N TYR A 442 -16.45 -0.79 -18.89
CA TYR A 442 -16.67 0.62 -18.59
C TYR A 442 -16.72 1.48 -19.84
N VAL A 443 -17.27 2.68 -19.65
CA VAL A 443 -17.17 3.79 -20.58
C VAL A 443 -16.36 4.89 -19.91
N ARG A 444 -15.46 5.53 -20.66
CA ARG A 444 -14.72 6.70 -20.22
C ARG A 444 -14.94 7.86 -21.17
N LEU A 445 -15.13 9.04 -20.62
CA LEU A 445 -15.13 10.31 -21.32
C LEU A 445 -13.88 11.09 -20.92
N GLU A 446 -13.10 11.53 -21.90
CA GLU A 446 -12.02 12.51 -21.72
C GLU A 446 -12.45 13.80 -22.41
N PHE A 447 -12.62 14.87 -21.63
CA PHE A 447 -12.89 16.22 -22.10
C PHE A 447 -11.67 17.09 -21.83
N THR A 448 -11.28 17.88 -22.83
CA THR A 448 -10.25 18.90 -22.65
C THR A 448 -10.65 20.13 -23.43
N GLU A 449 -10.57 21.29 -22.78
CA GLU A 449 -10.77 22.60 -23.37
C GLU A 449 -9.66 23.54 -22.93
N SER A 450 -9.13 24.34 -23.84
CA SER A 450 -8.05 25.31 -23.59
C SER A 450 -8.42 26.64 -24.22
N GLN A 451 -7.92 27.75 -23.69
CA GLN A 451 -8.08 29.06 -24.34
C GLN A 451 -7.40 29.11 -25.71
N ARG A 452 -6.36 28.29 -25.92
CA ARG A 452 -5.69 28.15 -27.21
C ARG A 452 -6.57 27.43 -28.22
N ASP A 453 -6.30 27.65 -29.50
CA ASP A 453 -7.09 27.08 -30.58
C ASP A 453 -6.68 25.65 -30.97
N PHE A 454 -5.63 25.10 -30.34
CA PHE A 454 -5.14 23.75 -30.68
C PHE A 454 -6.23 22.68 -30.55
N PHE A 455 -6.55 22.02 -31.65
CA PHE A 455 -7.59 20.96 -31.68
C PHE A 455 -7.35 19.86 -30.64
N PHE A 456 -6.09 19.50 -30.34
CA PHE A 456 -5.78 18.39 -29.45
C PHE A 456 -6.02 18.74 -27.97
N GLN A 457 -6.16 20.03 -27.66
CA GLN A 457 -6.54 20.56 -26.34
C GLN A 457 -8.01 20.97 -26.26
N ASN A 458 -8.78 20.79 -27.35
CA ASN A 458 -10.16 21.23 -27.46
C ASN A 458 -11.00 20.10 -28.07
N ARG A 459 -11.17 19.02 -27.32
CA ARG A 459 -11.79 17.79 -27.82
C ARG A 459 -12.53 17.02 -26.74
N VAL A 460 -13.45 16.18 -27.19
CA VAL A 460 -14.05 15.10 -26.40
C VAL A 460 -13.71 13.76 -27.03
N VAL A 461 -13.22 12.84 -26.20
CA VAL A 461 -12.90 11.48 -26.58
C VAL A 461 -13.72 10.52 -25.73
N LEU A 462 -14.40 9.59 -26.38
CA LEU A 462 -15.16 8.53 -25.74
C LEU A 462 -14.41 7.22 -25.85
N PHE A 463 -14.31 6.47 -24.77
CA PHE A 463 -13.67 5.16 -24.71
C PHE A 463 -14.66 4.12 -24.23
N GLY A 464 -14.60 2.93 -24.83
CA GLY A 464 -15.17 1.70 -24.31
C GLY A 464 -14.05 0.75 -23.94
N GLY A 465 -14.08 0.19 -22.72
CA GLY A 465 -13.01 -0.64 -22.22
C GLY A 465 -13.43 -1.73 -21.27
N ILE A 466 -12.48 -2.60 -20.95
CA ILE A 466 -12.57 -3.61 -19.91
C ILE A 466 -11.40 -3.41 -18.96
N ARG A 467 -11.70 -3.44 -17.67
CA ARG A 467 -10.72 -3.35 -16.58
C ARG A 467 -10.72 -4.66 -15.81
N TYR A 468 -9.57 -5.00 -15.27
CA TYR A 468 -9.34 -6.17 -14.44
C TYR A 468 -8.43 -5.79 -13.26
N MET A 469 -8.83 -6.11 -12.03
CA MET A 469 -8.04 -5.84 -10.81
C MET A 469 -7.80 -7.17 -10.07
N PRO A 470 -6.69 -7.87 -10.36
CA PRO A 470 -6.40 -9.21 -9.84
C PRO A 470 -6.36 -9.30 -8.32
N PHE A 471 -5.88 -8.25 -7.67
CA PHE A 471 -5.58 -8.25 -6.24
C PHE A 471 -6.61 -7.46 -5.42
N HIS A 472 -7.76 -7.10 -6.00
CA HIS A 472 -8.78 -6.36 -5.26
C HIS A 472 -9.68 -7.31 -4.43
N THR A 473 -9.04 -8.08 -3.54
CA THR A 473 -9.65 -9.08 -2.64
C THR A 473 -9.27 -8.83 -1.19
N LYS A 474 -9.98 -9.45 -0.25
CA LYS A 474 -9.72 -9.30 1.19
C LYS A 474 -8.27 -9.64 1.57
N GLN A 475 -7.70 -10.66 0.93
CA GLN A 475 -6.32 -11.11 1.19
C GLN A 475 -5.29 -10.01 0.92
N PHE A 476 -5.50 -9.19 -0.11
CA PHE A 476 -4.53 -8.18 -0.54
C PHE A 476 -4.87 -6.79 -0.04
N LYS A 477 -5.92 -6.61 0.78
CA LYS A 477 -6.37 -5.29 1.26
C LYS A 477 -5.29 -4.56 2.07
N SER A 478 -4.42 -5.28 2.77
CA SER A 478 -3.26 -4.71 3.48
C SER A 478 -2.10 -4.30 2.56
N TYR A 479 -2.10 -4.79 1.32
CA TYR A 479 -1.08 -4.51 0.31
C TYR A 479 -1.60 -3.46 -0.66
N GLU A 480 -1.70 -2.20 -0.20
CA GLU A 480 -2.34 -1.11 -0.94
C GLU A 480 -1.91 -1.02 -2.41
N TRP A 481 -0.61 -1.18 -2.69
CA TRP A 481 -0.06 -1.11 -4.04
C TRP A 481 -0.52 -2.25 -4.97
N LEU A 482 -0.68 -3.47 -4.45
CA LEU A 482 -1.27 -4.58 -5.20
C LEU A 482 -2.76 -4.36 -5.34
N TYR A 483 -3.43 -3.97 -4.25
CA TYR A 483 -4.87 -3.76 -4.19
C TYR A 483 -5.37 -2.70 -5.19
N GLY A 484 -4.56 -1.66 -5.43
CA GLY A 484 -4.79 -0.60 -6.40
C GLY A 484 -4.35 -0.92 -7.84
N LEU A 485 -3.73 -2.09 -8.10
CA LEU A 485 -3.26 -2.47 -9.44
C LEU A 485 -4.43 -2.74 -10.39
N LYS A 486 -4.46 -2.02 -11.51
CA LYS A 486 -5.50 -2.12 -12.55
C LYS A 486 -4.86 -2.54 -13.87
N LEU A 487 -5.34 -3.62 -14.48
CA LEU A 487 -5.07 -3.97 -15.87
C LEU A 487 -6.25 -3.49 -16.72
N TYR A 488 -6.01 -2.96 -17.90
CA TYR A 488 -7.08 -2.52 -18.78
C TYR A 488 -6.77 -2.70 -20.26
N ALA A 489 -7.83 -2.82 -21.04
CA ALA A 489 -7.82 -2.71 -22.49
C ALA A 489 -9.01 -1.85 -22.92
N GLU A 490 -8.80 -0.88 -23.79
CA GLU A 490 -9.83 0.07 -24.22
C GLU A 490 -9.62 0.55 -25.64
N ALA A 491 -10.72 0.89 -26.31
CA ALA A 491 -10.73 1.57 -27.60
C ALA A 491 -11.38 2.94 -27.42
N GLY A 492 -10.76 3.97 -27.96
CA GLY A 492 -11.25 5.34 -27.92
C GLY A 492 -11.53 5.89 -29.30
N GLN A 493 -12.49 6.79 -29.38
CA GLN A 493 -12.79 7.58 -30.57
C GLN A 493 -12.94 9.06 -30.18
N VAL A 494 -12.42 9.96 -31.01
CA VAL A 494 -12.68 11.38 -30.85
C VAL A 494 -14.05 11.71 -31.39
N GLU A 495 -14.93 12.22 -30.53
CA GLU A 495 -16.32 12.52 -30.88
C GLU A 495 -16.46 13.92 -31.47
N SER A 496 -15.68 14.88 -30.97
CA SER A 496 -15.78 16.27 -31.40
C SER A 496 -14.51 17.06 -31.12
N TYR A 497 -14.29 18.06 -31.97
CA TYR A 497 -13.34 19.16 -31.78
C TYR A 497 -14.12 20.45 -31.61
N PHE A 498 -13.73 21.26 -30.63
CA PHE A 498 -14.39 22.53 -30.35
C PHE A 498 -13.68 23.71 -31.02
N LYS A 499 -12.40 23.55 -31.35
CA LYS A 499 -11.51 24.56 -31.96
C LYS A 499 -10.52 23.89 -32.87
N ASP A 500 -10.15 24.60 -33.94
CA ASP A 500 -9.36 24.15 -35.10
C ASP A 500 -9.85 22.82 -35.70
N GLU A 501 -9.73 22.69 -37.01
CA GLU A 501 -9.97 21.39 -37.65
C GLU A 501 -8.69 20.55 -37.55
N PRO A 502 -8.78 19.25 -37.18
CA PRO A 502 -7.64 18.37 -37.29
C PRO A 502 -7.25 18.21 -38.77
N PRO A 503 -5.99 17.89 -39.08
CA PRO A 503 -5.60 17.45 -40.41
C PRO A 503 -6.40 16.22 -40.86
N ASP A 504 -6.64 16.10 -42.17
CA ASP A 504 -7.42 14.99 -42.77
C ASP A 504 -6.81 13.59 -42.52
N ASP A 505 -5.51 13.50 -42.25
CA ASP A 505 -4.79 12.24 -42.04
C ASP A 505 -4.69 11.82 -40.57
N ARG A 506 -5.33 12.56 -39.66
CA ARG A 506 -5.30 12.25 -38.24
C ARG A 506 -6.12 10.99 -37.92
N PRO A 507 -5.61 10.07 -37.09
CA PRO A 507 -6.41 8.96 -36.61
C PRO A 507 -7.51 9.44 -35.66
N ASP A 508 -8.76 9.06 -35.95
CA ASP A 508 -9.92 9.34 -35.10
C ASP A 508 -10.11 8.32 -33.97
N TRP A 509 -9.36 7.22 -34.00
CA TRP A 509 -9.46 6.12 -33.05
C TRP A 509 -8.12 5.73 -32.46
N ASP A 510 -8.15 5.22 -31.23
CA ASP A 510 -6.99 4.72 -30.50
C ASP A 510 -7.35 3.41 -29.81
N PHE A 511 -6.37 2.55 -29.59
CA PHE A 511 -6.50 1.35 -28.80
C PHE A 511 -5.35 1.27 -27.81
N ARG A 512 -5.70 1.04 -26.54
CA ARG A 512 -4.76 1.08 -25.42
C ARG A 512 -4.87 -0.21 -24.61
N VAL A 513 -3.72 -0.76 -24.23
CA VAL A 513 -3.62 -1.86 -23.26
C VAL A 513 -2.57 -1.47 -22.24
N GLY A 514 -2.91 -1.52 -20.96
CA GLY A 514 -2.00 -1.03 -19.95
C GLY A 514 -2.28 -1.47 -18.53
N ILE A 515 -1.45 -0.94 -17.65
CA ILE A 515 -1.43 -1.15 -16.22
C ILE A 515 -1.52 0.23 -15.56
N LYS A 516 -2.38 0.40 -14.56
CA LYS A 516 -2.39 1.55 -13.65
C LYS A 516 -2.10 1.10 -12.24
N ILE A 517 -1.38 1.94 -11.51
CA ILE A 517 -1.08 1.76 -10.09
C ILE A 517 -1.53 3.03 -9.40
N ASP A 518 -2.28 2.89 -8.31
CA ASP A 518 -2.70 3.99 -7.45
C ASP A 518 -2.42 3.58 -5.99
N ILE A 519 -1.63 4.37 -5.26
CA ILE A 519 -1.29 4.20 -3.84
C ILE A 519 -1.61 5.53 -3.15
N ASN A 520 -2.50 5.49 -2.15
CA ASN A 520 -2.88 6.66 -1.34
C ASN A 520 -3.24 7.89 -2.18
N ARG A 521 -4.01 7.66 -3.23
CA ARG A 521 -4.48 8.72 -4.13
C ARG A 521 -5.64 9.49 -3.49
N PHE A 522 -5.26 10.57 -2.78
CA PHE A 522 -6.07 11.67 -2.21
C PHE A 522 -6.86 11.45 -0.91
#